data_AF-F4GXV6-F1
#
_entry.id   AF-F4GXV6-F1
#
_cell.length_a   1.000
_cell.length_b   1.000
_cell.length_c   1.000
_cell.angle_alpha   90.00
_cell.angle_beta   90.00
_cell.angle_gamma   90.00
#
_symmetry.space_group_name_H-M   'P 1'
#
loop_
_entity.id
_entity.type
_entity.pdbx_description
1 polymer ?
#
loop_
_entity_poly.entity_id
_entity_poly.type
_entity_poly.pdbx_seq_one_letter_code
_entity_poly.pdbx_strand_id
1 'polypeptide(L)'
;MSDKITFPGVIVSVGMPTEETFAALNKATYEWEMRAARGECGWICSRCCSHFPEGMPDTCPHAANGCDEILQRDKREANKERT
;
A
#
# COMPACT_ATOMS: atom_id res chain seq x y z
N MET A 1 14.67 -17.29 16.04
CA MET A 1 15.40 -16.34 16.91
C MET A 1 16.23 -15.47 15.98
N SER A 2 15.87 -14.19 15.80
CA SER A 2 16.62 -13.28 14.92
C SER A 2 17.74 -12.63 15.72
N ASP A 3 18.98 -12.92 15.36
CA ASP A 3 20.16 -12.37 16.01
C ASP A 3 20.27 -10.86 15.69
N LYS A 4 20.17 -10.03 16.72
CA LYS A 4 20.33 -8.57 16.57
C LYS A 4 21.79 -8.22 16.75
N ILE A 5 22.49 -7.89 15.67
CA ILE A 5 23.81 -7.27 15.76
C ILE A 5 23.59 -5.81 16.12
N THR A 6 24.09 -5.41 17.29
CA THR A 6 23.93 -4.04 17.80
C THR A 6 25.26 -3.30 17.65
N PHE A 7 25.29 -2.29 16.77
CA PHE A 7 26.35 -1.27 16.77
C PHE A 7 25.85 -0.04 17.54
N PRO A 8 26.73 0.79 18.13
CA PRO A 8 26.30 2.00 18.85
C PRO A 8 25.47 2.90 17.92
N GLY A 9 24.17 3.04 18.21
CA GLY A 9 23.25 3.89 17.46
C GLY A 9 22.63 3.28 16.20
N VAL A 10 22.93 2.03 15.83
CA VAL A 10 22.35 1.36 14.65
C VAL A 10 21.85 -0.03 15.02
N ILE A 11 20.54 -0.24 14.91
CA ILE A 11 19.92 -1.55 15.01
C ILE A 11 19.79 -2.09 13.59
N VAL A 12 20.62 -3.09 13.25
CA VAL A 12 20.46 -3.87 12.01
C VAL A 12 19.69 -5.13 12.37
N SER A 13 18.46 -5.26 11.88
CA SER A 13 17.74 -6.53 11.94
C SER A 13 18.40 -7.50 10.96
N VAL A 14 19.15 -8.47 11.48
CA VAL A 14 19.76 -9.53 10.66
C VAL A 14 18.72 -10.63 10.48
N GLY A 15 18.21 -10.75 9.25
CA GLY A 15 17.25 -11.79 8.87
C GLY A 15 16.30 -11.31 7.79
N MET A 16 16.11 -12.12 6.74
CA MET A 16 15.00 -11.91 5.82
C MET A 16 13.68 -12.04 6.58
N PRO A 17 12.66 -11.23 6.29
CA PRO A 17 11.34 -11.40 6.89
C PRO A 17 10.82 -12.81 6.62
N THR A 18 10.11 -13.40 7.58
CA THR A 18 9.50 -14.72 7.40
C THR A 18 8.34 -14.64 6.41
N GLU A 19 7.93 -15.77 5.82
CA GLU A 19 6.73 -15.83 4.97
C GLU A 19 5.49 -15.29 5.69
N GLU A 20 5.34 -15.62 6.97
CA GLU A 20 4.27 -15.10 7.84
C GLU A 20 4.34 -13.57 7.95
N THR A 21 5.54 -12.99 8.08
CA THR A 21 5.73 -11.54 8.13
C THR A 21 5.33 -10.88 6.81
N PHE A 22 5.70 -11.47 5.67
CA PHE A 22 5.29 -10.99 4.35
C PHE A 22 3.78 -11.11 4.15
N ALA A 23 3.17 -12.22 4.59
CA ALA A 23 1.72 -12.40 4.51
C ALA A 23 0.97 -11.34 5.33
N ALA A 24 1.44 -11.04 6.55
CA ALA A 24 0.87 -9.99 7.38
C ALA A 24 1.00 -8.60 6.73
N LEU A 25 2.15 -8.29 6.14
CA LEU A 25 2.38 -7.01 5.45
C LEU A 25 1.51 -6.88 4.19
N ASN A 26 1.39 -7.95 3.40
CA ASN A 26 0.54 -7.97 2.21
C ASN A 26 -0.93 -7.74 2.61
N LYS A 27 -1.40 -8.40 3.66
CA LYS A 27 -2.75 -8.19 4.19
C LYS A 27 -2.98 -6.74 4.63
N ALA A 28 -2.07 -6.19 5.43
CA ALA A 28 -2.18 -4.81 5.92
C ALA A 28 -2.17 -3.78 4.78
N THR A 29 -1.32 -4.00 3.76
CA THR A 29 -1.27 -3.15 2.56
C THR A 29 -2.57 -3.22 1.78
N TYR A 30 -3.10 -4.43 1.54
CA TYR A 30 -4.37 -4.62 0.84
C TYR A 30 -5.54 -3.94 1.57
N GLU A 31 -5.64 -4.11 2.89
CA GLU A 31 -6.68 -3.45 3.69
C GLU A 31 -6.59 -1.92 3.62
N TRP A 32 -5.37 -1.36 3.65
CA TRP A 32 -5.15 0.07 3.43
C TRP A 32 -5.57 0.51 2.02
N GLU A 33 -5.22 -0.25 0.97
CA GLU A 33 -5.60 0.04 -0.41
C GLU A 33 -7.12 0.07 -0.58
N MET A 34 -7.85 -0.90 0.00
CA MET A 34 -9.30 -0.95 -0.09
C MET A 34 -9.97 0.22 0.65
N ARG A 35 -9.47 0.60 1.82
CA ARG A 35 -9.92 1.80 2.55
C ARG A 35 -9.66 3.08 1.75
N ALA A 36 -8.46 3.21 1.20
CA ALA A 36 -8.08 4.35 0.36
C ALA A 36 -8.94 4.45 -0.90
N ALA A 37 -9.26 3.32 -1.54
CA ALA A 37 -10.15 3.23 -2.70
C ALA A 37 -11.58 3.69 -2.38
N ARG A 38 -12.05 3.50 -1.15
CA ARG A 38 -13.34 4.00 -0.64
C ARG A 38 -13.31 5.45 -0.15
N GLY A 39 -12.15 6.10 -0.14
CA GLY A 39 -11.97 7.47 0.37
C GLY A 39 -11.93 7.57 1.91
N GLU A 40 -11.64 6.47 2.60
CA GLU A 40 -11.62 6.41 4.07
C GLU A 40 -10.26 6.85 4.66
N CYS A 41 -9.21 6.88 3.85
CA CYS A 41 -7.89 7.38 4.23
C CYS A 41 -7.08 7.83 3.01
N GLY A 42 -5.98 8.56 3.27
CA GLY A 42 -5.06 8.99 2.24
C GLY A 42 -4.46 7.84 1.43
N TRP A 43 -4.14 8.14 0.19
CA TRP A 43 -3.62 7.21 -0.81
C TRP A 43 -2.35 7.75 -1.46
N ILE A 44 -1.47 6.86 -1.89
CA ILE A 44 -0.30 7.20 -2.70
C ILE A 44 -0.35 6.33 -3.95
N CYS A 45 -0.27 6.96 -5.11
CA CYS A 45 -0.23 6.21 -6.36
C CYS A 45 1.11 5.48 -6.49
N SER A 46 1.09 4.15 -6.59
CA SER A 46 2.29 3.32 -6.77
C SER A 46 3.01 3.55 -8.10
N ARG A 47 2.35 4.18 -9.08
CA ARG A 47 2.91 4.45 -10.40
C ARG A 47 3.55 5.84 -10.54
N CYS A 48 2.86 6.90 -10.10
CA CYS A 48 3.36 8.28 -10.20
C CYS A 48 3.86 8.85 -8.86
N CYS A 49 3.82 8.06 -7.78
CA CYS A 49 4.25 8.42 -6.43
C CYS A 49 3.57 9.68 -5.86
N SER A 50 2.46 10.12 -6.47
CA SER A 50 1.72 11.30 -6.03
C SER A 50 0.85 10.95 -4.83
N HIS A 51 0.78 11.87 -3.87
CA HIS A 51 0.04 11.72 -2.63
C HIS A 51 -1.34 12.37 -2.73
N PHE A 52 -2.37 11.65 -2.29
CA PHE A 52 -3.77 12.06 -2.29
C PHE A 52 -4.33 11.92 -0.88
N PRO A 53 -4.31 12.98 -0.05
CA PRO A 53 -4.71 12.89 1.36
C PRO A 53 -6.20 12.55 1.55
N GLU A 54 -7.04 12.93 0.58
CA GLU A 54 -8.49 12.67 0.58
C GLU A 54 -8.86 11.26 0.07
N GLY A 55 -7.86 10.42 -0.22
CA GLY A 55 -8.04 9.08 -0.74
C GLY A 55 -7.88 8.97 -2.25
N MET A 56 -8.19 7.79 -2.78
CA MET A 56 -7.92 7.44 -4.16
C MET A 56 -8.84 8.21 -5.15
N PRO A 57 -8.28 9.02 -6.07
CA PRO A 57 -9.08 9.79 -7.02
C PRO A 57 -9.72 8.87 -8.08
N ASP A 58 -10.75 9.34 -8.79
CA ASP A 58 -11.35 8.58 -9.90
C ASP A 58 -10.46 8.53 -11.15
N THR A 59 -9.63 9.57 -11.34
CA THR A 59 -8.66 9.68 -12.43
C THR A 59 -7.36 10.30 -11.92
N CYS A 60 -6.23 9.90 -12.50
CA CYS A 60 -4.93 10.43 -12.10
C CYS A 60 -4.70 11.83 -12.71
N PRO A 61 -4.50 12.89 -11.92
CA PRO A 61 -4.31 14.24 -12.45
C PRO A 61 -2.98 14.43 -13.20
N HIS A 62 -2.03 13.50 -13.03
CA HIS A 62 -0.73 13.54 -13.67
C HIS A 62 -0.67 12.78 -15.00
N ALA A 63 -1.78 12.15 -15.43
CA ALA A 63 -1.93 11.43 -16.70
C ALA A 63 -0.78 10.44 -17.01
N ALA A 64 -0.13 9.89 -15.99
CA ALA A 64 0.95 8.94 -16.17
C ALA A 64 0.38 7.58 -16.60
N ASN A 65 0.97 6.99 -17.65
CA ASN A 65 0.54 5.71 -18.23
C ASN A 65 0.39 4.62 -17.15
N GLY A 66 -0.79 4.02 -17.07
CA GLY A 66 -1.13 2.93 -16.15
C GLY A 66 -1.65 3.35 -14.77
N CYS A 67 -1.71 4.65 -14.44
CA CYS A 67 -2.31 5.09 -13.16
C CYS A 67 -3.81 4.81 -13.13
N ASP A 68 -4.52 5.15 -14.20
CA ASP A 68 -5.98 4.99 -14.26
C ASP A 68 -6.41 3.51 -14.21
N GLU A 69 -5.58 2.62 -14.74
CA GLU A 69 -5.80 1.16 -14.65
C GLU A 69 -5.77 0.68 -13.20
N ILE A 70 -4.82 1.18 -12.40
CA ILE A 70 -4.71 0.88 -10.97
C ILE A 70 -5.94 1.43 -10.23
N LEU A 71 -6.30 2.70 -10.49
CA LEU A 71 -7.45 3.36 -9.88
C LEU A 71 -8.75 2.58 -10.14
N GLN A 72 -9.00 2.23 -11.40
CA GLN A 72 -10.21 1.51 -11.81
C GLN A 72 -10.26 0.09 -11.26
N ARG A 73 -9.12 -0.60 -11.16
CA ARG A 73 -9.03 -1.93 -10.55
C ARG A 73 -9.37 -1.86 -9.07
N ASP A 74 -8.68 -1.00 -8.32
CA ASP A 74 -8.78 -0.98 -6.85
C ASP A 74 -10.15 -0.49 -6.39
N LYS A 75 -10.72 0.52 -7.07
CA LYS A 75 -12.11 0.95 -6.81
C LYS A 75 -13.12 -0.14 -7.14
N ARG A 76 -12.89 -0.94 -8.18
CA ARG A 76 -13.79 -2.06 -8.51
C ARG A 76 -13.74 -3.13 -7.42
N GLU A 77 -12.55 -3.53 -6.97
CA GLU A 77 -12.39 -4.53 -5.91
C GLU A 77 -13.00 -4.05 -4.59
N ALA A 78 -12.72 -2.81 -4.18
CA ALA A 78 -13.26 -2.25 -2.94
C ALA A 78 -14.79 -2.17 -2.91
N ASN A 79 -15.44 -2.08 -4.08
CA ASN A 79 -16.89 -2.08 -4.20
C ASN A 79 -17.51 -3.49 -4.20
N LYS A 80 -16.76 -4.54 -4.57
CA LYS A 80 -17.24 -5.93 -4.44
C LYS A 80 -17.39 -6.34 -2.99
N GLU A 81 -16.52 -5.84 -2.11
CA GLU A 81 -16.57 -6.15 -0.67
C GLU A 81 -17.75 -5.45 0.06
N ARG A 82 -18.53 -4.59 -0.62
CA ARG A 82 -19.69 -3.87 -0.05
C ARG A 82 -21.05 -4.52 -0.37
N THR A 83 -21.11 -5.48 -1.29
CA THR A 83 -22.33 -6.22 -1.68
C THR A 83 -22.43 -7.55 -0.98
#